data_AF-A0A7V1IKI5-F1
#
_entry.id   AF-A0A7V1IKI5-F1
#
_cell.length_a   1.000
_cell.length_b   1.000
_cell.length_c   1.000
_cell.angle_alpha   90.00
_cell.angle_beta   90.00
_cell.angle_gamma   90.00
#
_symmetry.space_group_name_H-M   'P 1'
#
loop_
_entity.id
_entity.type
_entity.pdbx_description
1 polymer ?
#
loop_
_entity_poly.entity_id
_entity_poly.type
_entity_poly.pdbx_seq_one_letter_code
_entity_poly.pdbx_strand_id
1 'polypeptide(L)'
;MFPKNERHGYRWVAILAAALLLTTGTIHASQTDPTLFLSRAVSFAGNHGRLVRIDGLFPWNALLQSGYPVQVVIWNAENDSDFVRFDLAGNAVAGTTSSVEGGLTPAEATSLAAVGTPDPAQTLSHVGPGRIDARLTGALADVPLSVQIFVIDGGTTFVSNPIPVSAVTP
;
A
#
# COMPACT_ATOMS: atom_id res chain seq x y z
N MET A 1 -16.20 29.85 -73.19
CA MET A 1 -17.08 30.18 -72.05
C MET A 1 -17.25 28.90 -71.25
N PHE A 2 -16.46 28.70 -70.18
CA PHE A 2 -16.50 27.52 -69.31
C PHE A 2 -16.81 27.98 -67.88
N PRO A 3 -17.71 27.30 -67.15
CA PRO A 3 -18.06 27.72 -65.80
C PRO A 3 -16.95 27.32 -64.81
N LYS A 4 -16.62 28.27 -63.95
CA LYS A 4 -15.61 28.20 -62.89
C LYS A 4 -16.34 27.89 -61.58
N ASN A 5 -16.40 26.62 -61.19
CA ASN A 5 -16.90 26.23 -59.88
C ASN A 5 -15.87 25.35 -59.14
N GLU A 6 -16.02 25.35 -57.81
CA GLU A 6 -15.49 24.36 -56.86
C GLU A 6 -14.11 24.63 -56.25
N ARG A 7 -14.10 25.49 -55.22
CA ARG A 7 -13.10 25.43 -54.13
C ARG A 7 -13.76 25.60 -52.77
N HIS A 8 -14.63 24.69 -52.37
CA HIS A 8 -15.26 24.70 -51.02
C HIS A 8 -14.97 23.42 -50.19
N GLY A 9 -14.16 22.49 -50.69
CA GLY A 9 -13.92 21.20 -50.01
C GLY A 9 -12.88 21.17 -48.89
N TYR A 10 -12.06 22.22 -48.71
CA TYR A 10 -10.87 22.13 -47.84
C TYR A 10 -11.04 22.65 -46.40
N ARG A 11 -12.19 23.24 -46.04
CA ARG A 11 -12.38 23.83 -44.70
C ARG A 11 -12.78 22.84 -43.61
N TRP A 12 -13.33 21.67 -43.99
CA TRP A 12 -13.80 20.67 -43.01
C TRP A 12 -12.69 19.75 -42.49
N VAL A 13 -11.63 19.52 -43.27
CA VAL A 13 -10.52 18.63 -42.89
C VAL A 13 -9.67 19.22 -41.75
N ALA A 14 -9.51 20.54 -41.70
CA ALA A 14 -8.72 21.21 -40.65
C ALA A 14 -9.37 21.15 -39.26
N ILE A 15 -10.71 21.09 -39.18
CA ILE A 15 -11.42 21.06 -37.90
C ILE A 15 -11.36 19.66 -37.26
N LEU A 16 -11.36 18.59 -38.06
CA LEU A 16 -11.20 17.22 -37.55
C LEU A 16 -9.78 16.94 -37.01
N ALA A 17 -8.74 17.55 -37.59
CA ALA A 17 -7.36 17.36 -37.13
C ALA A 17 -7.07 18.04 -35.78
N ALA A 18 -7.71 19.17 -35.48
CA ALA A 18 -7.54 19.87 -34.21
C ALA A 18 -8.27 19.18 -33.03
N ALA A 19 -9.37 18.48 -33.30
CA ALA A 19 -10.09 17.72 -32.27
C ALA A 19 -9.35 16.44 -31.83
N LEU A 20 -8.48 15.87 -32.69
CA LEU A 20 -7.74 14.65 -32.39
C LEU A 20 -6.49 14.86 -31.52
N LEU A 21 -6.01 16.11 -31.40
CA LEU A 21 -4.81 16.46 -30.63
C LEU A 21 -5.10 16.79 -29.15
N LEU A 22 -6.37 16.75 -28.72
CA LEU A 22 -6.79 17.15 -27.36
C LEU A 22 -7.14 15.97 -26.43
N THR A 23 -6.98 14.71 -26.85
CA THR A 23 -7.56 13.57 -26.11
C THR A 23 -6.57 12.62 -25.43
N THR A 24 -5.27 12.93 -25.37
CA THR A 24 -4.30 12.05 -24.67
C THR A 24 -3.90 12.54 -23.29
N GLY A 25 -4.60 13.53 -22.73
CA GLY A 25 -4.51 13.80 -21.30
C GLY A 25 -5.17 12.65 -20.55
N THR A 26 -4.38 11.73 -19.99
CA THR A 26 -4.90 10.81 -18.98
C THR A 26 -5.35 11.65 -17.81
N ILE A 27 -6.66 11.95 -17.76
CA ILE A 27 -7.30 12.50 -16.58
C ILE A 27 -7.29 11.37 -15.55
N HIS A 28 -6.16 11.23 -14.86
CA HIS A 28 -6.12 10.47 -13.63
C HIS A 28 -6.91 11.32 -12.64
N ALA A 29 -8.10 10.86 -12.28
CA ALA A 29 -8.74 11.34 -11.07
C ALA A 29 -7.74 11.05 -9.94
N SER A 30 -6.99 12.07 -9.53
CA SER A 30 -6.10 11.96 -8.38
C SER A 30 -7.01 11.76 -7.18
N GLN A 31 -7.12 10.52 -6.72
CA GLN A 31 -7.74 10.25 -5.44
C GLN A 31 -6.87 10.94 -4.39
N THR A 32 -7.35 12.07 -3.86
CA THR A 32 -6.54 12.97 -3.04
C THR A 32 -6.24 12.37 -1.67
N ASP A 33 -7.04 11.42 -1.20
CA ASP A 33 -6.88 10.79 0.11
C ASP A 33 -7.15 9.28 0.03
N PRO A 34 -6.11 8.43 0.11
CA PRO A 34 -6.30 6.99 0.19
C PRO A 34 -6.97 6.64 1.53
N THR A 35 -8.10 5.95 1.48
CA THR A 35 -8.69 5.36 2.68
C THR A 35 -7.85 4.16 3.11
N LEU A 36 -7.20 4.26 4.27
CA LEU A 36 -6.48 3.17 4.93
C LEU A 36 -7.19 2.82 6.22
N PHE A 37 -7.79 1.65 6.30
CA PHE A 37 -8.52 1.19 7.47
C PHE A 37 -8.30 -0.30 7.69
N LEU A 38 -7.95 -0.69 8.91
CA LEU A 38 -7.83 -2.08 9.31
C LEU A 38 -9.04 -2.49 10.13
N SER A 39 -9.73 -3.53 9.70
CA SER A 39 -10.95 -4.02 10.35
C SER A 39 -10.67 -5.17 11.31
N ARG A 40 -9.67 -6.01 10.99
CA ARG A 40 -9.34 -7.20 11.79
C ARG A 40 -7.91 -7.65 11.52
N ALA A 41 -7.25 -8.16 12.56
CA ALA A 41 -6.02 -8.91 12.42
C ALA A 41 -6.06 -10.15 13.32
N VAL A 42 -5.73 -11.29 12.74
CA VAL A 42 -5.70 -12.57 13.45
C VAL A 42 -4.43 -13.33 13.14
N SER A 43 -3.96 -14.10 14.11
CA SER A 43 -2.79 -14.96 13.93
C SER A 43 -3.13 -16.44 14.10
N PHE A 44 -2.44 -17.26 13.32
CA PHE A 44 -2.49 -18.71 13.38
C PHE A 44 -1.08 -19.23 13.64
N ALA A 45 -0.91 -20.02 14.68
CA ALA A 45 0.34 -20.72 14.93
C ALA A 45 0.55 -21.81 13.85
N GLY A 46 1.78 -21.98 13.39
CA GLY A 46 2.17 -23.03 12.46
C GLY A 46 3.57 -23.57 12.78
N ASN A 47 3.91 -24.71 12.20
CA ASN A 47 5.19 -25.40 12.48
C ASN A 47 6.44 -24.59 12.10
N HIS A 48 6.29 -23.57 11.25
CA HIS A 48 7.39 -22.76 10.72
C HIS A 48 7.22 -21.27 11.04
N GLY A 49 6.46 -20.93 12.08
CA GLY A 49 6.21 -19.57 12.52
C GLY A 49 4.73 -19.23 12.61
N ARG A 50 4.43 -17.94 12.54
CA ARG A 50 3.07 -17.40 12.75
C ARG A 50 2.54 -16.80 11.46
N LEU A 51 1.37 -17.22 11.02
CA LEU A 51 0.65 -16.57 9.93
C LEU A 51 -0.24 -15.47 10.52
N VAL A 52 -0.03 -14.22 10.11
CA VAL A 52 -0.86 -13.07 10.47
C VAL A 52 -1.72 -12.70 9.27
N ARG A 53 -3.04 -12.86 9.41
CA ARG A 53 -4.03 -12.40 8.43
C ARG A 53 -4.56 -11.04 8.86
N ILE A 54 -4.51 -10.10 7.93
CA ILE A 54 -4.89 -8.71 8.10
C ILE A 54 -5.99 -8.43 7.10
N ASP A 55 -7.15 -8.02 7.61
CA ASP A 55 -8.30 -7.63 6.81
C ASP A 55 -8.55 -6.12 6.95
N GLY A 56 -8.93 -5.47 5.86
CA GLY A 56 -9.12 -4.02 5.86
C GLY A 56 -9.66 -3.44 4.56
N LEU A 57 -9.68 -2.12 4.50
CA LEU A 57 -9.98 -1.33 3.32
C LEU A 57 -8.73 -0.51 2.95
N PHE A 58 -8.26 -0.71 1.74
CA PHE A 58 -7.16 0.02 1.13
C PHE A 58 -7.42 0.13 -0.39
N PRO A 59 -6.93 1.18 -1.07
CA PRO A 59 -7.31 1.48 -2.45
C PRO A 59 -6.66 0.52 -3.46
N TRP A 60 -7.17 -0.72 -3.56
CA TRP A 60 -6.60 -1.78 -4.41
C TRP A 60 -6.44 -1.38 -5.87
N ASN A 61 -7.41 -0.66 -6.42
CA ASN A 61 -7.33 -0.16 -7.80
C ASN A 61 -6.16 0.82 -7.98
N ALA A 62 -5.88 1.67 -6.99
CA ALA A 62 -4.72 2.56 -7.02
C ALA A 62 -3.41 1.75 -6.91
N LEU A 63 -3.39 0.73 -6.05
CA LEU A 63 -2.21 -0.15 -5.89
C LEU A 63 -1.78 -0.80 -7.22
N LEU A 64 -2.74 -1.29 -7.99
CA LEU A 64 -2.45 -1.93 -9.28
C LEU A 64 -2.03 -0.95 -10.38
N GLN A 65 -2.47 0.31 -10.32
CA GLN A 65 -2.29 1.26 -11.42
C GLN A 65 -1.06 2.16 -11.24
N SER A 66 -0.77 2.60 -10.01
CA SER A 66 0.26 3.62 -9.75
C SER A 66 1.45 3.11 -8.94
N GLY A 67 1.49 1.82 -8.60
CA GLY A 67 2.57 1.28 -7.76
C GLY A 67 2.62 1.95 -6.39
N TYR A 68 1.44 2.26 -5.84
CA TYR A 68 1.30 2.96 -4.57
C TYR A 68 2.13 2.26 -3.48
N PRO A 69 3.06 2.97 -2.80
CA PRO A 69 4.05 2.35 -1.92
C PRO A 69 3.44 2.03 -0.54
N VAL A 70 2.40 1.19 -0.52
CA VAL A 70 1.81 0.68 0.71
C VAL A 70 2.82 -0.19 1.44
N GLN A 71 2.97 0.11 2.72
CA GLN A 71 3.79 -0.63 3.66
C GLN A 71 2.90 -1.18 4.78
N VAL A 72 3.06 -2.45 5.10
CA VAL A 72 2.44 -3.09 6.26
C VAL A 72 3.50 -3.20 7.35
N VAL A 73 3.24 -2.70 8.54
CA VAL A 73 4.12 -2.88 9.70
C VAL A 73 3.46 -3.77 10.74
N ILE A 74 4.20 -4.75 11.24
CA ILE A 74 3.80 -5.60 12.35
C ILE A 74 4.88 -5.48 13.42
N TRP A 75 4.50 -5.23 14.66
CA TRP A 75 5.44 -5.03 15.76
C TRP A 75 5.05 -5.80 17.02
N ASN A 76 6.03 -5.99 17.90
CA ASN A 76 5.85 -6.56 19.23
C ASN A 76 5.12 -5.55 20.12
N ALA A 77 3.90 -5.88 20.56
CA ALA A 77 3.06 -5.01 21.37
C ALA A 77 3.40 -5.00 22.88
N GLU A 78 4.37 -5.80 23.33
CA GLU A 78 4.84 -5.81 24.72
C GLU A 78 6.08 -4.96 24.95
N ASN A 79 7.04 -5.03 24.02
CA ASN A 79 8.33 -4.33 24.11
C ASN A 79 8.47 -3.16 23.11
N ASP A 80 7.40 -2.89 22.34
CA ASP A 80 7.16 -1.74 21.46
C ASP A 80 8.33 -1.25 20.60
N SER A 81 9.26 -2.15 20.26
CA SER A 81 10.48 -1.80 19.53
C SER A 81 10.77 -2.71 18.35
N ASP A 82 10.63 -4.03 18.50
CA ASP A 82 10.83 -4.97 17.40
C ASP A 82 9.70 -4.86 16.37
N PHE A 83 10.06 -4.62 15.11
CA PHE A 83 9.10 -4.58 14.00
C PHE A 83 9.60 -5.31 12.77
N VAL A 84 8.64 -5.70 11.93
CA VAL A 84 8.87 -6.06 10.53
C VAL A 84 7.92 -5.23 9.68
N ARG A 85 8.46 -4.61 8.63
CA ARG A 85 7.67 -3.92 7.61
C ARG A 85 7.80 -4.62 6.26
N PHE A 86 6.70 -4.68 5.54
CA PHE A 86 6.60 -5.29 4.22
C PHE A 86 6.12 -4.26 3.21
N ASP A 87 6.77 -4.22 2.05
CA ASP A 87 6.13 -3.66 0.87
C ASP A 87 5.19 -4.70 0.23
N LEU A 88 4.34 -4.25 -0.71
CA LEU A 88 3.42 -5.15 -1.41
C LEU A 88 4.10 -6.08 -2.43
N ALA A 89 5.38 -5.87 -2.73
CA ALA A 89 6.18 -6.81 -3.52
C ALA A 89 6.70 -7.98 -2.66
N GLY A 90 6.49 -7.94 -1.34
CA GLY A 90 6.89 -8.97 -0.40
C GLY A 90 8.31 -8.78 0.14
N ASN A 91 8.97 -7.65 -0.13
CA ASN A 91 10.24 -7.33 0.50
C ASN A 91 9.98 -6.97 1.96
N ALA A 92 10.62 -7.69 2.87
CA ALA A 92 10.52 -7.44 4.29
C ALA A 92 11.78 -6.77 4.84
N VAL A 93 11.59 -5.85 5.76
CA VAL A 93 12.65 -5.18 6.52
C VAL A 93 12.31 -5.27 7.99
N ALA A 94 13.23 -5.83 8.78
CA ALA A 94 13.11 -5.93 10.22
C ALA A 94 13.99 -4.88 10.91
N GLY A 95 13.61 -4.47 12.12
CA GLY A 95 14.44 -3.56 12.91
C GLY A 95 13.87 -3.30 14.28
N THR A 96 14.50 -2.36 14.98
CA THR A 96 14.09 -1.90 16.30
C THR A 96 13.87 -0.39 16.29
N THR A 97 12.73 0.09 16.77
CA THR A 97 12.47 1.53 16.96
C THR A 97 11.32 1.77 17.92
N SER A 98 11.42 2.78 18.78
CA SER A 98 10.31 3.17 19.66
C SER A 98 9.15 3.86 18.94
N SER A 99 9.32 4.22 17.65
CA SER A 99 8.30 4.96 16.87
C SER A 99 7.01 4.18 16.64
N VAL A 100 6.95 2.88 16.94
CA VAL A 100 5.74 2.06 16.79
C VAL A 100 4.96 1.93 18.10
N GLU A 101 5.46 2.48 19.21
CA GLU A 101 4.81 2.44 20.52
C GLU A 101 3.44 3.15 20.46
N GLY A 102 2.36 2.40 20.70
CA GLY A 102 0.98 2.93 20.62
C GLY A 102 0.45 3.19 19.20
N GLY A 103 1.22 2.85 18.16
CA GLY A 103 0.88 3.05 16.75
C GLY A 103 1.54 4.28 16.11
N LEU A 104 1.77 4.20 14.81
CA LEU A 104 2.45 5.23 14.02
C LEU A 104 1.57 6.45 13.79
N THR A 105 2.14 7.62 14.03
CA THR A 105 1.73 8.88 13.41
C THR A 105 2.32 9.04 12.00
N PRO A 106 1.81 9.97 11.18
CA PRO A 106 2.40 10.27 9.87
C PRO A 106 3.89 10.65 9.90
N ALA A 107 4.34 11.37 10.93
CA ALA A 107 5.75 11.76 11.07
C ALA A 107 6.65 10.56 11.41
N GLU A 108 6.17 9.65 12.26
CA GLU A 108 6.87 8.43 12.64
C GLU A 108 6.96 7.44 11.49
N ALA A 109 5.91 7.30 10.68
CA ALA A 109 5.93 6.44 9.50
C ALA A 109 7.03 6.83 8.49
N THR A 110 7.28 8.13 8.30
CA THR A 110 8.41 8.60 7.48
C THR A 110 9.76 8.18 8.07
N SER A 111 9.91 8.31 9.39
CA SER A 111 11.14 7.91 10.08
C SER A 111 11.36 6.39 10.05
N LEU A 112 10.29 5.61 10.24
CA LEU A 112 10.30 4.15 10.19
C LEU A 112 10.76 3.62 8.82
N ALA A 113 10.35 4.26 7.73
CA ALA A 113 10.72 3.85 6.38
C ALA A 113 12.24 3.86 6.15
N ALA A 114 12.98 4.67 6.91
CA ALA A 114 14.44 4.78 6.83
C ALA A 114 15.22 3.81 7.74
N VAL A 115 14.55 3.09 8.65
CA VAL A 115 15.20 2.27 9.70
C VAL A 115 15.01 0.77 9.46
N GLY A 116 16.04 -0.03 9.67
CA GLY A 116 15.97 -1.50 9.64
C GLY A 116 16.86 -2.12 8.57
N THR A 117 16.86 -3.44 8.52
CA THR A 117 17.65 -4.25 7.58
C THR A 117 16.75 -5.26 6.86
N PRO A 118 16.99 -5.55 5.57
CA PRO A 118 16.25 -6.59 4.85
C PRO A 118 16.24 -7.92 5.61
N ASP A 119 15.06 -8.52 5.77
CA ASP A 119 14.88 -9.81 6.46
C ASP A 119 14.04 -10.76 5.59
N PRO A 120 14.69 -11.57 4.72
CA PRO A 120 13.98 -12.47 3.82
C PRO A 120 13.33 -13.68 4.53
N ALA A 121 13.53 -13.86 5.84
CA ALA A 121 12.84 -14.91 6.59
C ALA A 121 11.35 -14.58 6.82
N GLN A 122 10.99 -13.30 6.73
CA GLN A 122 9.63 -12.81 6.81
C GLN A 122 9.07 -12.70 5.38
N THR A 123 7.82 -13.12 5.16
CA THR A 123 7.26 -13.11 3.79
C THR A 123 5.79 -12.70 3.78
N LEU A 124 5.34 -12.09 2.68
CA LEU A 124 3.92 -12.00 2.37
C LEU A 124 3.51 -13.23 1.55
N SER A 125 2.57 -14.01 2.10
CA SER A 125 2.04 -15.21 1.44
C SER A 125 0.77 -14.94 0.63
N HIS A 126 0.11 -13.81 0.88
CA HIS A 126 -1.02 -13.33 0.11
C HIS A 126 -1.10 -11.80 0.17
N VAL A 127 -1.33 -11.18 -0.97
CA VAL A 127 -1.66 -9.75 -1.09
C VAL A 127 -2.81 -9.63 -2.07
N GLY A 128 -3.95 -9.13 -1.60
CA GLY A 128 -5.18 -9.07 -2.38
C GLY A 128 -6.13 -7.97 -1.92
N PRO A 129 -7.26 -7.79 -2.63
CA PRO A 129 -8.25 -6.78 -2.27
C PRO A 129 -8.81 -7.07 -0.87
N GLY A 130 -8.50 -6.16 0.06
CA GLY A 130 -8.99 -6.18 1.44
C GLY A 130 -8.32 -7.21 2.36
N ARG A 131 -7.30 -7.94 1.89
CA ARG A 131 -6.59 -8.95 2.68
C ARG A 131 -5.10 -9.03 2.40
N ILE A 132 -4.32 -9.15 3.47
CA ILE A 132 -2.88 -9.42 3.43
C ILE A 132 -2.59 -10.55 4.42
N ASP A 133 -1.82 -11.55 3.99
CA ASP A 133 -1.32 -12.61 4.88
C ASP A 133 0.21 -12.54 4.98
N ALA A 134 0.72 -12.18 6.15
CA ALA A 134 2.15 -12.14 6.47
C ALA A 134 2.56 -13.40 7.24
N ARG A 135 3.71 -13.98 6.90
CA ARG A 135 4.34 -15.06 7.66
C ARG A 135 5.50 -14.49 8.45
N LEU A 136 5.42 -14.67 9.77
CA LEU A 136 6.40 -14.20 10.73
C LEU A 136 7.19 -15.36 11.31
N THR A 137 8.48 -15.14 11.50
CA THR A 137 9.41 -16.09 12.13
C THR A 137 10.26 -15.40 13.20
N GLY A 138 10.95 -16.18 14.03
CA GLY A 138 11.87 -15.65 15.03
C GLY A 138 11.16 -14.90 16.17
N ALA A 139 11.72 -13.76 16.58
CA ALA A 139 11.30 -13.03 17.78
C ALA A 139 9.83 -12.59 17.77
N LEU A 140 9.25 -12.34 16.58
CA LEU A 140 7.83 -11.94 16.46
C LEU A 140 6.86 -13.13 16.43
N ALA A 141 7.35 -14.37 16.38
CA ALA A 141 6.48 -15.55 16.22
C ALA A 141 5.69 -15.90 17.50
N ASP A 142 6.15 -15.46 18.67
CA ASP A 142 5.62 -15.91 19.97
C ASP A 142 5.21 -14.77 20.91
N VAL A 143 5.28 -13.52 20.48
CA VAL A 143 4.91 -12.33 21.28
C VAL A 143 3.55 -11.77 20.86
N PRO A 144 2.85 -11.00 21.70
CA PRO A 144 1.70 -10.21 21.26
C PRO A 144 2.09 -9.25 20.13
N LEU A 145 1.22 -9.12 19.14
CA LEU A 145 1.50 -8.30 17.96
C LEU A 145 0.44 -7.23 17.77
N SER A 146 0.87 -6.12 17.20
CA SER A 146 0.00 -5.09 16.63
C SER A 146 0.37 -4.85 15.18
N VAL A 147 -0.58 -4.34 14.40
CA VAL A 147 -0.39 -4.09 12.96
C VAL A 147 -1.01 -2.77 12.54
N GLN A 148 -0.38 -2.15 11.56
CA GLN A 148 -0.82 -0.91 10.93
C GLN A 148 -0.32 -0.88 9.48
N ILE A 149 -1.01 -0.11 8.65
CA ILE A 149 -0.62 0.14 7.26
C ILE A 149 -0.32 1.62 7.11
N PHE A 150 0.71 1.96 6.33
CA PHE A 150 0.97 3.34 5.95
C PHE A 150 1.38 3.46 4.48
N VAL A 151 1.29 4.68 3.96
CA VAL A 151 1.70 5.06 2.61
C VAL A 151 2.44 6.38 2.70
N ILE A 152 3.52 6.52 1.93
CA ILE A 152 4.20 7.80 1.70
C ILE A 152 4.12 8.10 0.21
N ASP A 153 3.23 9.01 -0.19
CA ASP A 153 3.00 9.38 -1.60
C ASP A 153 3.28 10.87 -1.81
N GLY A 154 4.23 11.18 -2.70
CA GLY A 154 4.62 12.56 -2.97
C GLY A 154 5.08 13.36 -1.74
N GLY A 155 5.53 12.69 -0.67
CA GLY A 155 5.90 13.31 0.61
C GLY A 155 4.75 13.45 1.61
N THR A 156 3.51 13.16 1.21
CA THR A 156 2.36 13.09 2.11
C THR A 156 2.28 11.69 2.70
N THR A 157 2.12 11.61 4.03
CA THR A 157 2.03 10.32 4.72
C THR A 157 0.62 10.06 5.24
N PHE A 158 0.10 8.87 4.94
CA PHE A 158 -1.19 8.38 5.41
C PHE A 158 -0.95 7.14 6.27
N VAL A 159 -1.63 7.05 7.41
CA VAL A 159 -1.55 5.91 8.33
C VAL A 159 -2.95 5.38 8.62
N SER A 160 -3.10 4.06 8.72
CA SER A 160 -4.34 3.44 9.19
C SER A 160 -4.50 3.54 10.70
N ASN A 161 -5.63 3.09 11.25
CA ASN A 161 -5.71 2.75 12.67
C ASN A 161 -4.76 1.58 13.00
N PRO A 162 -4.07 1.61 14.16
CA PRO A 162 -3.38 0.44 14.69
C PRO A 162 -4.41 -0.53 15.26
N ILE A 163 -4.21 -1.83 15.07
CA ILE A 163 -5.06 -2.86 15.69
C ILE A 163 -4.21 -3.99 16.30
N PRO A 164 -4.64 -4.57 17.44
CA PRO A 164 -3.99 -5.74 17.99
C PRO A 164 -4.28 -6.98 17.12
N VAL A 165 -3.32 -7.90 17.05
CA VAL A 165 -3.47 -9.18 16.38
C VAL A 165 -3.99 -10.21 17.37
N SER A 166 -5.20 -10.71 17.17
CA SER A 166 -5.79 -11.73 18.04
C SER A 166 -5.30 -13.13 17.66
N ALA A 167 -4.83 -13.93 18.63
CA ALA A 167 -4.51 -15.33 18.40
C ALA A 167 -5.78 -16.14 18.18
N VAL A 168 -5.80 -16.99 17.15
CA VAL A 168 -6.88 -17.96 16.92
C VAL A 168 -6.47 -19.29 17.52
N THR A 169 -7.14 -19.69 18.60
CA THR A 169 -7.01 -21.04 19.14
C THR A 169 -7.77 -22.00 18.21
N PRO A 170 -7.15 -23.10 17.76
CA PRO A 170 -7.81 -24.11 16.93
C PRO A 170 -8.96 -24.82 17.65
#